data_AF-A0A7S3K762-F1
#
_entry.id   AF-A0A7S3K762-F1
#
_cell.length_a   1.000
_cell.length_b   1.000
_cell.length_c   1.000
_cell.angle_alpha   90.00
_cell.angle_beta   90.00
_cell.angle_gamma   90.00
#
_symmetry.space_group_name_H-M   'P 1'
#
loop_
_entity.id
_entity.type
_entity.pdbx_description
1 polymer ?
#
loop_
_entity_poly.entity_id
_entity_poly.type
_entity_poly.pdbx_seq_one_letter_code
_entity_poly.pdbx_strand_id
1 'polypeptide(L)'
;MCLSPSKRDRTKDAAHYDYEIGDIIMNRYKIIKHLGDGTFGRVFEVVSLKSGEIYACKIIRAVSRYIKSAKIEARILENIKNKVQGTVRVRNHFEFQKSSQFRGQYCILFERLGRSLFQFLEMNNYKGYHLSTIQDITIQVLKSLRDMHDNANLIHTDLKPENILLEDDRSFTLDSWKELPLQVFAEKKDARYKIKRDGTIEHFYCKSDDLQLKEQLYSVPYSTKVKVIDFGSATYTNENC
;
A
#
# COMPACT_ATOMS: atom_id res chain seq x y z
N MET A 1 44.37 -5.16 -2.55
CA MET A 1 43.74 -4.44 -3.67
C MET A 1 42.26 -4.32 -3.36
N CYS A 2 41.82 -3.15 -2.91
CA CYS A 2 40.40 -2.90 -2.66
C CYS A 2 39.70 -2.66 -4.00
N LEU A 3 38.76 -3.52 -4.35
CA LEU A 3 37.93 -3.38 -5.54
C LEU A 3 37.00 -2.17 -5.36
N SER A 4 37.10 -1.21 -6.28
CA SER A 4 36.18 -0.07 -6.40
C SER A 4 34.75 -0.55 -6.69
N PRO A 5 33.69 0.09 -6.16
CA PRO A 5 32.32 -0.28 -6.50
C PRO A 5 32.08 -0.08 -8.00
N SER A 6 31.55 -1.10 -8.66
CA SER A 6 31.26 -1.11 -10.10
C SER A 6 30.35 0.07 -10.48
N LYS A 7 30.78 0.84 -11.49
CA LYS A 7 29.97 1.89 -12.13
C LYS A 7 28.66 1.26 -12.63
N ARG A 8 27.53 1.56 -11.97
CA ARG A 8 26.19 1.24 -12.48
C ARG A 8 26.02 1.85 -13.87
N ASP A 9 25.46 1.07 -14.80
CA ASP A 9 25.19 1.49 -16.18
C ASP A 9 24.18 2.65 -16.20
N ARG A 10 24.64 3.83 -16.64
CA ARG A 10 23.98 5.13 -16.46
C ARG A 10 22.96 5.48 -17.55
N THR A 11 22.67 4.57 -18.48
CA THR A 11 22.01 4.96 -19.74
C THR A 11 20.50 4.68 -19.81
N LYS A 12 19.94 3.76 -19.01
CA LYS A 12 18.49 3.47 -19.00
C LYS A 12 17.68 4.27 -17.95
N ASP A 13 18.36 4.90 -16.99
CA ASP A 13 17.76 5.51 -15.79
C ASP A 13 17.87 7.03 -15.68
N ALA A 14 18.32 7.74 -16.72
CA ALA A 14 18.64 9.17 -16.65
C ALA A 14 17.47 10.09 -16.22
N ALA A 15 16.22 9.63 -16.28
CA ALA A 15 15.06 10.39 -15.84
C ALA A 15 14.61 10.08 -14.40
N HIS A 16 15.05 8.97 -13.80
CA HIS A 16 14.74 8.65 -12.41
C HIS A 16 15.55 9.54 -11.46
N TYR A 17 15.02 9.73 -10.27
CA TYR A 17 15.79 10.30 -9.18
C TYR A 17 16.84 9.29 -8.71
N ASP A 18 18.10 9.71 -8.74
CA ASP A 18 19.22 8.95 -8.19
C ASP A 18 19.24 9.20 -6.67
N TYR A 19 19.31 8.12 -5.90
CA TYR A 19 19.09 8.17 -4.45
C TYR A 19 19.99 7.21 -3.69
N GLU A 20 20.27 7.58 -2.45
CA GLU A 20 20.82 6.72 -1.41
C GLU A 20 19.90 6.67 -0.19
N ILE A 21 19.91 5.55 0.53
CA ILE A 21 19.20 5.47 1.81
C ILE A 21 19.87 6.43 2.79
N GLY A 22 19.09 7.31 3.40
CA GLY A 22 19.55 8.38 4.26
C GLY A 22 19.53 9.77 3.62
N ASP A 23 19.34 9.87 2.31
CA ASP A 23 19.19 11.14 1.60
C ASP A 23 18.05 11.99 2.17
N ILE A 24 18.28 13.30 2.26
CA ILE A 24 17.30 14.25 2.80
C ILE A 24 16.67 15.07 1.67
N ILE A 25 15.40 14.83 1.44
CA ILE A 25 14.54 15.51 0.48
C ILE A 25 14.03 16.82 1.11
N MET A 26 14.21 17.95 0.40
CA MET A 26 13.78 19.29 0.83
C MET A 26 14.29 19.73 2.22
N ASN A 27 15.41 19.17 2.70
CA ASN A 27 15.86 19.38 4.07
C ASN A 27 14.77 19.06 5.14
N ARG A 28 13.84 18.16 4.81
CA ARG A 28 12.63 17.89 5.61
C ARG A 28 12.29 16.41 5.73
N TYR A 29 12.54 15.61 4.69
CA TYR A 29 12.15 14.20 4.68
C TYR A 29 13.36 13.32 4.39
N LYS A 30 13.72 12.45 5.32
CA LYS A 30 14.83 11.52 5.15
C LYS A 30 14.34 10.21 4.55
N ILE A 31 14.97 9.73 3.47
CA ILE A 31 14.68 8.43 2.87
C ILE A 31 15.15 7.32 3.81
N ILE A 32 14.25 6.43 4.18
CA ILE A 32 14.56 5.30 5.07
C ILE A 32 14.44 3.94 4.37
N LYS A 33 13.61 3.83 3.34
CA LYS A 33 13.42 2.57 2.59
C LYS A 33 12.92 2.82 1.17
N HIS A 34 13.31 1.99 0.21
CA HIS A 34 12.66 1.92 -1.10
C HIS A 34 11.43 1.01 -1.02
N LEU A 35 10.28 1.49 -1.53
CA LEU A 35 9.01 0.76 -1.49
C LEU A 35 8.66 0.14 -2.85
N GLY A 36 9.10 0.75 -3.96
CA GLY A 36 8.85 0.21 -5.28
C GLY A 36 9.24 1.16 -6.41
N ASP A 37 9.44 0.59 -7.59
CA ASP A 37 9.62 1.30 -8.85
C ASP A 37 8.36 1.18 -9.69
N GLY A 38 7.99 2.26 -10.38
CA GLY A 38 6.90 2.26 -11.33
C GLY A 38 7.27 3.03 -12.60
N THR A 39 6.41 2.92 -13.62
CA THR A 39 6.59 3.61 -14.90
C THR A 39 6.80 5.12 -14.73
N PHE A 40 6.11 5.72 -13.76
CA PHE A 40 6.07 7.15 -13.52
C PHE A 40 7.16 7.68 -12.58
N GLY A 41 7.82 6.82 -11.80
CA GLY A 41 8.67 7.26 -10.71
C GLY A 41 9.08 6.17 -9.75
N ARG A 42 9.62 6.58 -8.60
CA ARG A 42 10.01 5.69 -7.49
C ARG A 42 9.24 6.07 -6.24
N VAL A 43 8.91 5.09 -5.42
CA VAL A 43 8.23 5.30 -4.14
C VAL A 43 9.19 4.93 -3.01
N PHE A 44 9.31 5.83 -2.04
CA PHE A 44 10.17 5.69 -0.87
C PHE A 44 9.35 5.81 0.41
N GLU A 45 9.74 5.08 1.43
CA GLU A 45 9.38 5.39 2.79
C GLU A 45 10.30 6.50 3.29
N VAL A 46 9.71 7.55 3.83
CA VAL A 46 10.45 8.72 4.33
C VAL A 46 9.97 9.09 5.72
N VAL A 47 10.88 9.60 6.56
CA VAL A 47 10.54 10.17 7.86
C VAL A 47 10.67 11.69 7.82
N SER A 48 9.66 12.39 8.32
CA SER A 48 9.71 13.84 8.52
C SER A 48 10.67 14.18 9.66
N LEU A 49 11.70 14.97 9.37
CA LEU A 49 12.66 15.46 10.35
C LEU A 49 12.02 16.44 11.35
N LYS A 50 10.87 17.03 11.00
CA LYS A 50 10.14 17.97 11.86
C LYS A 50 9.20 17.26 12.85
N SER A 51 8.47 16.26 12.38
CA SER A 51 7.39 15.61 13.16
C SER A 51 7.71 14.18 13.59
N GLY A 52 8.72 13.53 13.02
CA GLY A 52 8.99 12.11 13.21
C GLY A 52 8.00 11.19 12.50
N GLU A 53 6.99 11.72 11.81
CA GLU A 53 5.98 10.92 11.10
C GLU A 53 6.56 10.26 9.84
N ILE A 54 6.05 9.07 9.52
CA ILE A 54 6.45 8.28 8.35
C ILE A 54 5.42 8.48 7.23
N TYR A 55 5.94 8.66 6.01
CA TYR A 55 5.15 8.84 4.79
C TYR A 55 5.67 7.96 3.66
N ALA A 56 4.83 7.75 2.65
CA ALA A 56 5.26 7.26 1.35
C ALA A 56 5.47 8.44 0.40
N CYS A 57 6.68 8.60 -0.15
CA CYS A 57 7.06 9.67 -1.08
C CYS A 57 7.23 9.11 -2.49
N LYS A 58 6.34 9.47 -3.41
CA LYS A 58 6.43 9.15 -4.84
C LYS A 58 7.20 10.27 -5.55
N ILE A 59 8.43 9.99 -5.96
CA ILE A 59 9.27 10.91 -6.74
C ILE A 59 9.10 10.60 -8.22
N ILE A 60 8.53 11.57 -8.94
CA ILE A 60 8.19 11.43 -10.36
C ILE A 60 9.43 11.64 -11.21
N ARG A 61 9.56 10.86 -12.29
CA ARG A 61 10.64 11.03 -13.27
C ARG A 61 10.64 12.46 -13.82
N ALA A 62 11.83 13.00 -14.10
CA ALA A 62 12.01 14.34 -14.66
C ALA A 62 11.63 14.42 -16.15
N VAL A 63 10.38 14.03 -16.47
CA VAL A 63 9.80 14.05 -17.81
C VAL A 63 8.49 14.82 -17.73
N SER A 64 8.37 15.88 -18.53
CA SER A 64 7.27 16.85 -18.42
C SER A 64 5.88 16.21 -18.48
N ARG A 65 5.66 15.18 -19.31
CA ARG A 65 4.37 14.48 -19.38
C ARG A 65 4.03 13.74 -18.07
N TYR A 66 5.01 13.09 -17.44
CA TYR A 66 4.80 12.37 -16.18
C TYR A 66 4.57 13.34 -15.02
N ILE A 67 5.27 14.47 -15.00
CA ILE A 67 5.02 15.55 -14.02
C ILE A 67 3.60 16.11 -14.17
N LYS A 68 3.13 16.35 -15.41
CA LYS A 68 1.76 16.80 -15.67
C LYS A 68 0.72 15.78 -15.17
N SER A 69 0.88 14.50 -15.51
CA SER A 69 -0.01 13.43 -15.04
C SER A 69 -0.02 13.32 -13.51
N ALA A 70 1.14 13.42 -12.86
CA ALA A 70 1.24 13.34 -11.40
C ALA A 70 0.56 14.53 -10.70
N LYS A 71 0.61 15.74 -11.28
CA LYS A 71 -0.14 16.90 -10.77
C LYS A 71 -1.65 16.69 -10.88
N ILE A 72 -2.11 16.03 -11.94
CA ILE A 72 -3.53 15.65 -12.10
C ILE A 72 -3.91 14.61 -11.04
N GLU A 73 -3.10 13.56 -10.86
CA GLU A 73 -3.29 12.54 -9.82
C GLU A 73 -3.41 13.16 -8.42
N ALA A 74 -2.48 14.04 -8.05
CA ALA A 74 -2.52 14.74 -6.76
C ALA A 74 -3.82 15.55 -6.60
N ARG A 75 -4.23 16.28 -7.63
CA ARG A 75 -5.48 17.08 -7.63
C ARG A 75 -6.73 16.21 -7.52
N ILE A 76 -6.78 15.07 -8.22
CA ILE A 76 -7.89 14.11 -8.10
C ILE A 76 -8.02 13.66 -6.64
N LEU A 77 -6.91 13.24 -6.04
CA LEU A 77 -6.88 12.76 -4.66
C LEU A 77 -7.27 13.83 -3.64
N GLU A 78 -6.84 15.09 -3.85
CA GLU A 78 -7.28 16.22 -3.03
C GLU A 78 -8.78 16.47 -3.16
N ASN A 79 -9.32 16.42 -4.38
CA ASN A 79 -10.75 16.65 -4.66
C ASN A 79 -11.65 15.60 -4.02
N ILE A 80 -11.21 14.34 -3.95
CA ILE A 80 -12.03 13.23 -3.43
C ILE A 80 -11.83 12.96 -1.93
N LYS A 81 -10.83 13.59 -1.29
CA LYS A 81 -10.41 13.35 0.10
C LYS A 81 -11.55 13.25 1.11
N ASN A 82 -12.59 14.07 0.95
CA ASN A 82 -13.75 14.12 1.86
C ASN A 82 -15.02 13.50 1.25
N LYS A 83 -14.96 13.03 0.00
CA LYS A 83 -16.10 12.48 -0.76
C LYS A 83 -16.06 10.96 -0.85
N VAL A 84 -14.87 10.38 -0.77
CA VAL A 84 -14.62 8.96 -1.01
C VAL A 84 -13.81 8.39 0.14
N GLN A 85 -14.42 7.46 0.89
CA GLN A 85 -13.70 6.73 1.92
C GLN A 85 -12.89 5.57 1.33
N GLY A 86 -11.89 5.09 2.07
CA GLY A 86 -11.06 3.95 1.63
C GLY A 86 -10.09 4.27 0.50
N THR A 87 -9.69 5.53 0.33
CA THR A 87 -8.68 5.96 -0.63
C THR A 87 -7.43 6.48 0.07
N VAL A 88 -6.27 6.32 -0.55
CA VAL A 88 -5.02 6.88 -0.05
C VAL A 88 -5.09 8.41 0.04
N ARG A 89 -4.59 8.96 1.14
CA ARG A 89 -4.57 10.40 1.38
C ARG A 89 -3.25 11.02 0.97
N VAL A 90 -3.32 12.01 0.09
CA VAL A 90 -2.23 12.96 -0.14
C VAL A 90 -2.07 13.83 1.11
N ARG A 91 -0.84 13.91 1.60
CA ARG A 91 -0.42 14.73 2.75
C ARG A 91 0.22 16.04 2.29
N ASN A 92 0.95 15.98 1.18
CA ASN A 92 1.57 17.14 0.56
C ASN A 92 2.02 16.79 -0.87
N HIS A 93 2.30 17.79 -1.69
CA HIS A 93 2.97 17.60 -2.97
C HIS A 93 3.78 18.85 -3.36
N PHE A 94 4.91 18.70 -4.04
CA PHE A 94 5.80 19.81 -4.35
C PHE A 94 6.67 19.53 -5.57
N GLU A 95 7.19 20.59 -6.17
CA GLU A 95 8.11 20.53 -7.31
C GLU A 95 9.49 21.04 -6.89
N PHE A 96 10.54 20.33 -7.30
CA PHE A 96 11.91 20.77 -7.07
C PHE A 96 12.33 21.84 -8.06
N GLN A 97 13.11 22.80 -7.58
CA GLN A 97 13.94 23.59 -8.49
C GLN A 97 15.06 22.72 -9.05
N LYS A 98 15.46 23.01 -10.29
CA LYS A 98 16.59 22.34 -10.92
C LYS A 98 17.87 22.63 -10.13
N SER A 99 18.62 21.59 -9.82
CA SER A 99 19.89 21.58 -9.09
C SER A 99 20.74 20.40 -9.55
N SER A 100 21.93 20.23 -8.98
CA SER A 100 22.79 19.07 -9.25
C SER A 100 22.13 17.74 -8.83
N GLN A 101 21.30 17.76 -7.79
CA GLN A 101 20.63 16.58 -7.25
C GLN A 101 19.23 16.37 -7.83
N PHE A 102 18.50 17.45 -8.10
CA PHE A 102 17.13 17.40 -8.62
C PHE A 102 17.03 18.02 -10.01
N ARG A 103 16.45 17.30 -10.96
CA ARG A 103 16.26 17.72 -12.36
C ARG A 103 14.90 18.38 -12.60
N GLY A 104 14.29 18.93 -11.54
CA GLY A 104 12.93 19.46 -11.58
C GLY A 104 11.86 18.38 -11.43
N GLN A 105 12.13 17.32 -10.66
CA GLN A 105 11.13 16.30 -10.35
C GLN A 105 9.96 16.89 -9.53
N TYR A 106 8.80 16.28 -9.67
CA TYR A 106 7.63 16.50 -8.81
C TYR A 106 7.51 15.36 -7.81
N CYS A 107 7.01 15.65 -6.61
CA CYS A 107 6.86 14.67 -5.54
C CYS A 107 5.48 14.75 -4.92
N ILE A 108 4.95 13.58 -4.57
CA ILE A 108 3.70 13.45 -3.83
C ILE A 108 3.99 12.66 -2.56
N LEU A 109 3.61 13.23 -1.42
CA LEU A 109 3.64 12.56 -0.13
C LEU A 109 2.26 12.01 0.18
N PHE A 110 2.20 10.71 0.44
CA PHE A 110 1.03 9.99 0.88
C PHE A 110 1.18 9.58 2.34
N GLU A 111 0.06 9.29 2.99
CA GLU A 111 0.12 8.47 4.21
C GLU A 111 0.83 7.14 3.93
N ARG A 112 1.57 6.63 4.91
CA ARG A 112 2.21 5.31 4.79
C ARG A 112 1.15 4.23 5.00
N LEU A 113 0.98 3.37 3.99
CA LEU A 113 0.13 2.17 4.01
C LEU A 113 1.00 0.93 3.93
N GLY A 114 0.52 -0.20 4.44
CA GLY A 114 1.18 -1.50 4.42
C GLY A 114 1.32 -2.13 3.04
N ARG A 115 1.68 -3.41 3.02
CA ARG A 115 1.78 -4.20 1.79
C ARG A 115 0.48 -4.22 0.99
N SER A 116 0.64 -4.36 -0.33
CA SER A 116 -0.48 -4.62 -1.23
C SER A 116 -1.03 -6.03 -1.04
N LEU A 117 -2.29 -6.25 -1.46
CA LEU A 117 -2.86 -7.59 -1.50
C LEU A 117 -2.10 -8.52 -2.44
N PHE A 118 -1.44 -7.98 -3.48
CA PHE A 118 -0.55 -8.78 -4.32
C PHE A 118 0.68 -9.26 -3.55
N GLN A 119 1.41 -8.36 -2.89
CA GLN A 119 2.61 -8.71 -2.10
C GLN A 119 2.30 -9.73 -1.01
N PHE A 120 1.11 -9.63 -0.42
CA PHE A 120 0.69 -10.56 0.61
C PHE A 120 0.30 -11.94 0.05
N LEU A 121 -0.23 -12.01 -1.19
CA LEU A 121 -0.36 -13.27 -1.91
C LEU A 121 1.01 -13.89 -2.20
N GLU A 122 2.00 -13.10 -2.62
CA GLU A 122 3.36 -13.60 -2.86
C GLU A 122 3.98 -14.21 -1.61
N MET A 123 3.84 -13.54 -0.45
CA MET A 123 4.29 -14.06 0.85
C MET A 123 3.67 -15.43 1.20
N ASN A 124 2.46 -15.68 0.71
CA ASN A 124 1.73 -16.93 0.92
C ASN A 124 1.90 -17.93 -0.24
N ASN A 125 2.90 -17.76 -1.10
CA ASN A 125 3.12 -18.58 -2.32
C ASN A 125 1.86 -18.65 -3.19
N TYR A 126 1.21 -17.50 -3.38
CA TYR A 126 -0.03 -17.33 -4.15
C TYR A 126 -1.21 -18.17 -3.65
N LYS A 127 -1.15 -18.69 -2.42
CA LYS A 127 -2.32 -19.27 -1.76
C LYS A 127 -3.29 -18.15 -1.42
N GLY A 128 -4.53 -18.30 -1.86
CA GLY A 128 -5.59 -17.33 -1.65
C GLY A 128 -5.86 -17.04 -0.17
N TYR A 129 -6.53 -15.92 0.08
CA TYR A 129 -7.01 -15.52 1.40
C TYR A 129 -8.15 -16.39 1.89
N HIS A 130 -8.39 -16.39 3.19
CA HIS A 130 -9.63 -16.93 3.73
C HIS A 130 -10.86 -16.18 3.18
N LEU A 131 -11.97 -16.90 2.97
CA LEU A 131 -13.17 -16.32 2.35
C LEU A 131 -13.69 -15.10 3.12
N SER A 132 -13.65 -15.12 4.45
CA SER A 132 -14.07 -13.96 5.27
C SER A 132 -13.20 -12.73 5.01
N THR A 133 -11.87 -12.90 4.88
CA THR A 133 -10.94 -11.82 4.54
C THR A 133 -11.25 -11.23 3.16
N ILE A 134 -11.54 -12.09 2.18
CA ILE A 134 -11.94 -11.67 0.83
C ILE A 134 -13.23 -10.84 0.92
N GLN A 135 -14.26 -11.36 1.60
CA GLN A 135 -15.54 -10.67 1.74
C GLN A 135 -15.39 -9.29 2.37
N ASP A 136 -14.63 -9.17 3.46
CA ASP A 136 -14.42 -7.89 4.16
C ASP A 136 -13.67 -6.87 3.31
N ILE A 137 -12.63 -7.30 2.58
CA ILE A 137 -11.88 -6.44 1.67
C ILE A 137 -12.77 -6.02 0.50
N THR A 138 -13.49 -6.96 -0.12
CA THR A 138 -14.37 -6.68 -1.26
C THR A 138 -15.45 -5.67 -0.89
N ILE A 139 -16.08 -5.80 0.29
CA ILE A 139 -17.09 -4.84 0.76
C ILE A 139 -16.49 -3.43 0.88
N GLN A 140 -15.27 -3.30 1.41
CA GLN A 140 -14.60 -1.99 1.55
C GLN A 140 -14.26 -1.38 0.19
N VAL A 141 -13.71 -2.17 -0.74
CA VAL A 141 -13.40 -1.73 -2.10
C VAL A 141 -14.66 -1.29 -2.84
N LEU A 142 -15.75 -2.08 -2.77
CA LEU A 142 -17.02 -1.74 -3.40
C LEU A 142 -17.63 -0.45 -2.83
N LYS A 143 -17.53 -0.22 -1.51
CA LYS A 143 -17.95 1.05 -0.90
C LYS A 143 -17.13 2.23 -1.43
N SER A 144 -15.81 2.07 -1.55
CA SER A 144 -14.93 3.10 -2.12
C SER A 144 -15.32 3.41 -3.56
N LEU A 145 -15.50 2.38 -4.41
CA LEU A 145 -15.92 2.55 -5.81
C LEU A 145 -17.28 3.23 -5.94
N ARG A 146 -18.26 2.82 -5.13
CA ARG A 146 -19.57 3.47 -5.09
C ARG A 146 -19.42 4.96 -4.77
N ASP A 147 -18.67 5.30 -3.72
CA ASP A 147 -18.47 6.71 -3.36
C ASP A 147 -17.71 7.48 -4.46
N MET A 148 -16.77 6.85 -5.19
CA MET A 148 -16.10 7.46 -6.36
C MET A 148 -17.11 7.79 -7.46
N HIS A 149 -18.01 6.87 -7.78
CA HIS A 149 -19.02 7.07 -8.81
C HIS A 149 -20.07 8.10 -8.35
N ASP A 150 -20.73 7.85 -7.21
CA ASP A 150 -21.90 8.61 -6.76
C ASP A 150 -21.54 10.02 -6.27
N ASN A 151 -20.41 10.17 -5.56
CA ASN A 151 -20.06 11.43 -4.91
C ASN A 151 -19.00 12.24 -5.67
N ALA A 152 -18.25 11.60 -6.57
CA ALA A 152 -17.12 12.22 -7.26
C ALA A 152 -17.17 12.12 -8.78
N ASN A 153 -18.12 11.38 -9.39
CA ASN A 153 -18.18 11.14 -10.84
C ASN A 153 -16.83 10.65 -11.39
N LEU A 154 -16.12 9.80 -10.63
CA LEU A 154 -14.75 9.40 -10.92
C LEU A 154 -14.67 7.88 -11.14
N ILE A 155 -14.03 7.46 -12.22
CA ILE A 155 -13.69 6.07 -12.51
C ILE A 155 -12.20 5.86 -12.25
N HIS A 156 -11.84 4.83 -11.47
CA HIS A 156 -10.44 4.51 -11.13
C HIS A 156 -9.63 3.97 -12.32
N THR A 157 -10.25 3.15 -13.18
CA THR A 157 -9.70 2.48 -14.37
C THR A 157 -8.60 1.42 -14.18
N ASP A 158 -7.84 1.42 -13.07
CA ASP A 158 -6.76 0.43 -12.83
C ASP A 158 -6.86 -0.31 -11.48
N LEU A 159 -8.02 -0.92 -11.21
CA LEU A 159 -8.23 -1.66 -9.96
C LEU A 159 -7.66 -3.10 -10.07
N LYS A 160 -6.67 -3.40 -9.23
CA LYS A 160 -5.98 -4.69 -9.16
C LYS A 160 -5.39 -4.92 -7.76
N PRO A 161 -5.02 -6.16 -7.37
CA PRO A 161 -4.48 -6.46 -6.04
C PRO A 161 -3.24 -5.63 -5.63
N GLU A 162 -2.44 -5.17 -6.60
CA GLU A 162 -1.29 -4.28 -6.41
C GLU A 162 -1.70 -2.88 -5.94
N ASN A 163 -2.90 -2.43 -6.35
CA ASN A 163 -3.45 -1.10 -6.09
C ASN A 163 -4.42 -1.09 -4.90
N ILE A 164 -4.46 -2.17 -4.11
CA ILE A 164 -5.20 -2.25 -2.85
C ILE A 164 -4.20 -2.58 -1.74
N LEU A 165 -3.98 -1.62 -0.85
CA LEU A 165 -3.00 -1.75 0.24
C LEU A 165 -3.70 -1.87 1.59
N LEU A 166 -3.09 -2.66 2.47
CA LEU A 166 -3.51 -2.72 3.87
C LEU A 166 -3.21 -1.38 4.57
N GLU A 167 -4.09 -0.94 5.46
CA GLU A 167 -3.79 0.22 6.31
C GLU A 167 -2.69 -0.09 7.32
N ASP A 168 -2.58 -1.36 7.73
CA ASP A 168 -1.60 -1.86 8.69
C ASP A 168 -0.71 -2.92 8.05
N ASP A 169 0.61 -2.76 8.20
CA ASP A 169 1.62 -3.65 7.61
C ASP A 169 1.95 -4.88 8.47
N ARG A 170 1.35 -4.98 9.67
CA ARG A 170 1.55 -6.10 10.58
C ARG A 170 0.81 -7.34 10.08
N SER A 171 1.40 -8.50 10.33
CA SER A 171 0.84 -9.80 10.00
C SER A 171 1.13 -10.81 11.10
N PHE A 172 0.26 -11.80 11.21
CA PHE A 172 0.49 -13.01 12.01
C PHE A 172 0.97 -14.14 11.13
N THR A 173 1.69 -15.09 11.70
CA THR A 173 2.11 -16.31 11.03
C THR A 173 1.40 -17.48 11.69
N LEU A 174 0.78 -18.34 10.88
CA LEU A 174 0.06 -19.53 11.33
C LEU A 174 0.73 -20.77 10.75
N ASP A 175 0.76 -21.85 11.53
CA ASP A 175 1.33 -23.13 11.12
C ASP A 175 0.43 -23.85 10.09
N SER A 176 -0.86 -23.50 10.07
CA SER A 176 -1.83 -24.00 9.10
C SER A 176 -2.90 -22.98 8.74
N TRP A 177 -3.31 -23.00 7.47
CA TRP A 177 -4.46 -22.26 6.93
C TRP A 177 -5.81 -22.71 7.54
N LYS A 178 -5.84 -23.89 8.20
CA LYS A 178 -6.99 -24.38 8.95
C LYS A 178 -7.08 -23.83 10.38
N GLU A 179 -6.02 -23.20 10.87
CA GLU A 179 -5.89 -22.73 12.27
C GLU A 179 -6.21 -21.25 12.45
N LEU A 180 -6.82 -20.60 11.45
CA LEU A 180 -7.24 -19.21 11.55
C LEU A 180 -8.00 -18.97 12.87
N PRO A 181 -7.46 -18.15 13.78
CA PRO A 181 -8.19 -17.79 14.99
C PRO A 181 -9.46 -17.06 14.55
N LEU A 182 -10.62 -17.64 14.87
CA LEU A 182 -11.94 -16.99 14.73
C LEU A 182 -12.02 -15.63 15.47
N GLN A 183 -10.98 -15.28 16.22
CA GLN A 183 -10.82 -14.02 16.94
C GLN A 183 -10.48 -12.80 16.09
N VAL A 184 -10.04 -12.95 14.82
CA VAL A 184 -9.74 -11.78 13.96
C VAL A 184 -11.01 -11.00 13.58
N PHE A 185 -12.21 -11.52 13.83
CA PHE A 185 -13.50 -10.90 13.46
C PHE A 185 -14.58 -10.88 14.55
N ALA A 186 -14.20 -10.88 15.83
CA ALA A 186 -15.17 -10.94 16.92
C ALA A 186 -15.83 -9.57 17.23
N GLU A 187 -16.66 -9.07 16.32
CA GLU A 187 -17.76 -8.13 16.66
C GLU A 187 -19.15 -8.71 16.36
N LYS A 188 -19.28 -10.03 16.15
CA LYS A 188 -20.60 -10.69 16.01
C LYS A 188 -20.87 -11.68 17.16
N LYS A 189 -22.02 -11.45 17.81
CA LYS A 189 -22.52 -12.00 19.09
C LYS A 189 -22.78 -13.52 19.17
N ASP A 190 -22.26 -14.36 18.28
CA ASP A 190 -22.60 -15.81 18.25
C ASP A 190 -21.38 -16.75 18.29
N ALA A 191 -20.43 -16.50 19.19
CA ALA A 191 -19.24 -17.33 19.30
C ALA A 191 -19.38 -18.48 20.33
N ARG A 192 -19.18 -19.72 19.87
CA ARG A 192 -19.24 -20.98 20.64
C ARG A 192 -17.92 -21.32 21.34
N TYR A 193 -17.43 -20.47 22.24
CA TYR A 193 -16.28 -20.78 23.10
C TYR A 193 -16.39 -20.13 24.50
N LYS A 194 -15.62 -20.63 25.48
CA LYS A 194 -15.48 -20.04 26.82
C LYS A 194 -14.04 -19.60 27.07
N ILE A 195 -13.88 -18.41 27.65
CA ILE A 195 -12.58 -17.85 28.08
C ILE A 195 -12.44 -18.09 29.59
N LYS A 196 -11.30 -18.63 30.03
CA LYS A 196 -10.97 -18.83 31.45
C LYS A 196 -10.49 -17.51 32.07
N ARG A 197 -10.57 -17.40 33.40
CA ARG A 197 -10.26 -16.15 34.14
C ARG A 197 -8.82 -15.67 34.00
N ASP A 198 -7.91 -16.57 33.60
CA ASP A 198 -6.50 -16.28 33.35
C ASP A 198 -6.21 -15.87 31.88
N GLY A 199 -7.25 -15.74 31.06
CA GLY A 199 -7.13 -15.38 29.65
C GLY A 199 -6.88 -16.56 28.71
N THR A 200 -6.82 -17.80 29.21
CA THR A 200 -6.69 -18.98 28.34
C THR A 200 -8.02 -19.37 27.69
N ILE A 201 -7.97 -19.81 26.43
CA ILE A 201 -9.14 -20.17 25.62
C ILE A 201 -9.32 -21.68 25.64
N GLU A 202 -10.51 -22.16 25.96
CA GLU A 202 -10.86 -23.57 25.89
C GLU A 202 -11.64 -23.85 24.60
N HIS A 203 -10.99 -24.58 23.66
CA HIS A 203 -11.56 -24.93 22.36
C HIS A 203 -12.38 -26.22 22.44
N PHE A 204 -13.56 -26.26 21.79
CA PHE A 204 -14.25 -27.50 21.47
C PHE A 204 -13.79 -28.01 20.11
N TYR A 205 -13.03 -29.11 20.10
CA TYR A 205 -12.42 -29.72 18.91
C TYR A 205 -13.45 -30.38 17.97
N CYS A 206 -13.16 -30.38 16.66
CA CYS A 206 -13.60 -31.41 15.73
C CYS A 206 -12.35 -32.07 15.13
N LYS A 207 -12.26 -33.41 15.19
CA LYS A 207 -11.13 -34.19 14.66
C LYS A 207 -11.22 -34.34 13.13
N SER A 208 -10.08 -34.30 12.46
CA SER A 208 -9.72 -35.35 11.49
C SER A 208 -8.22 -35.35 11.19
N ASP A 209 -7.66 -36.55 11.19
CA ASP A 209 -6.29 -36.92 10.86
C ASP A 209 -5.91 -36.53 9.41
N ASP A 210 -4.70 -36.01 9.23
CA ASP A 210 -3.77 -36.32 8.12
C ASP A 210 -2.55 -35.39 8.23
N LEU A 211 -1.47 -35.92 8.81
CA LEU A 211 -0.16 -35.29 8.89
C LEU A 211 0.73 -35.87 7.78
N GLN A 212 1.19 -35.01 6.86
CA GLN A 212 2.56 -34.93 6.34
C GLN A 212 2.63 -33.94 5.17
N LEU A 213 2.62 -32.64 5.47
CA LEU A 213 3.07 -31.59 4.55
C LEU A 213 3.99 -30.68 5.36
N LYS A 214 5.20 -30.41 4.83
CA LYS A 214 6.18 -29.47 5.41
C LYS A 214 5.44 -28.23 5.91
N GLU A 215 5.60 -27.90 7.19
CA GLU A 215 4.97 -26.77 7.88
C GLU A 215 5.18 -25.50 7.06
N GLN A 216 4.16 -25.13 6.26
CA GLN A 216 4.20 -23.91 5.47
C GLN A 216 3.49 -22.85 6.28
N LEU A 217 4.30 -22.01 6.91
CA LEU A 217 3.89 -20.82 7.62
C LEU A 217 3.04 -19.93 6.70
N TYR A 218 1.78 -19.71 7.07
CA TYR A 218 0.81 -18.88 6.36
C TYR A 218 0.71 -17.52 7.03
N SER A 219 0.96 -16.45 6.29
CA SER A 219 0.81 -15.09 6.81
C SER A 219 -0.65 -14.66 6.74
N VAL A 220 -1.16 -14.01 7.79
CA VAL A 220 -2.50 -13.39 7.83
C VAL A 220 -2.38 -11.91 8.20
N PRO A 221 -3.09 -10.98 7.51
CA PRO A 221 -3.03 -9.58 7.88
C PRO A 221 -3.54 -9.37 9.31
N TYR A 222 -2.90 -8.47 10.06
CA TYR A 222 -3.37 -8.09 11.40
C TYR A 222 -4.78 -7.48 11.36
N SER A 223 -5.10 -6.78 10.27
CA SER A 223 -6.37 -6.11 10.02
C SER A 223 -6.73 -6.25 8.54
N THR A 224 -8.02 -6.32 8.22
CA THR A 224 -8.53 -6.33 6.84
C THR A 224 -8.83 -4.93 6.31
N LYS A 225 -8.50 -3.87 7.06
CA LYS A 225 -8.67 -2.49 6.60
C LYS A 225 -7.75 -2.21 5.42
N VAL A 226 -8.34 -1.75 4.32
CA VAL A 226 -7.64 -1.51 3.05
C VAL A 226 -7.96 -0.14 2.49
N LYS A 227 -7.03 0.36 1.65
CA LYS A 227 -7.23 1.55 0.83
C LYS A 227 -6.85 1.29 -0.62
N VAL A 228 -7.62 1.90 -1.52
CA VAL A 228 -7.33 1.97 -2.95
C VAL A 228 -6.29 3.06 -3.20
N ILE A 229 -5.29 2.76 -4.02
CA ILE A 229 -4.21 3.66 -4.44
C ILE A 229 -4.13 3.73 -5.98
N ASP A 230 -3.21 4.54 -6.50
CA ASP A 230 -2.86 4.64 -7.93
C ASP A 230 -3.96 5.24 -8.81
N PHE A 231 -4.22 6.52 -8.59
CA PHE A 231 -5.22 7.30 -9.34
C PHE A 231 -4.62 7.94 -10.60
N GLY A 232 -3.45 7.48 -11.05
CA GLY A 232 -2.74 8.07 -12.20
C GLY A 232 -3.47 7.93 -13.53
N SER A 233 -4.36 6.93 -13.64
CA SER A 233 -5.22 6.69 -14.80
C SER A 233 -6.70 6.99 -14.55
N ALA A 234 -7.05 7.50 -13.37
CA ALA A 234 -8.43 7.79 -13.01
C ALA A 234 -8.98 8.94 -13.89
N THR A 235 -10.26 8.86 -14.25
CA THR A 235 -10.92 9.84 -15.12
C THR A 235 -12.32 10.19 -14.61
N TYR A 236 -12.79 11.39 -14.91
CA TYR A 236 -14.14 11.82 -14.57
C TYR A 236 -15.13 11.38 -15.65
N THR A 237 -16.33 10.96 -15.26
CA THR A 237 -17.39 10.50 -16.18
C THR A 237 -18.00 11.64 -17.02
N ASN A 238 -17.79 12.89 -16.60
CA ASN A 238 -18.29 14.07 -17.30
C ASN A 238 -17.19 14.69 -18.16
N GLU A 239 -16.77 13.96 -19.20
CA GLU A 239 -16.29 14.60 -20.42
C GLU A 239 -17.53 14.88 -21.27
N ASN A 240 -17.83 16.16 -21.52
CA ASN A 240 -18.77 16.52 -22.58
C ASN A 240 -18.22 15.92 -23.89
N CYS A 241 -18.94 14.94 -24.45
CA CYS A 241 -19.01 14.74 -25.90
C CYS A 241 -19.57 15.99 -26.58
#